data_AF-A0A7C7V0M7-F1
#
_entry.id   AF-A0A7C7V0M7-F1
#
_cell.length_a   1.000
_cell.length_b   1.000
_cell.length_c   1.000
_cell.angle_alpha   90.00
_cell.angle_beta   90.00
_cell.angle_gamma   90.00
#
_symmetry.space_group_name_H-M   'P 1'
#
loop_
_entity.id
_entity.type
_entity.pdbx_description
1 polymer ?
#
loop_
_entity_poly.entity_id
_entity_poly.type
_entity_poly.pdbx_seq_one_letter_code
_entity_poly.pdbx_strand_id
1 'polypeptide(L)'
;MNDSNVPVADSTPVDKGLLYPFRVAVVRGLGVVLPPLLTIVIFLWIGGTIERYVVEPLTHLTRNVLVWAMADIRRASGLPADLQGKVRVTIDGTRYRRVDAPPTSSLVVIDGVTYLPEPSQRRPGMAVKPTVVIDGVTYRRQQDPRRSDSESQAYVPEHVYDYVFGQLGPEQMPRTAVEVYQRYVELNYLRPYLVILFFTPLFVIVLYLLGKFMAARIGRVAWGMFEGAIRRVPLVSTVYSPVKQVSEFLLNDRDIRASRVVAVEWPRKGMWALGLVTGESMADIEAAANEPVLSVLIC
;
A
#
# COMPACT_ATOMS: atom_id res chain seq x y z
N MET A 1 -34.58 45.66 -62.87
CA MET A 1 -35.34 45.38 -61.63
C MET A 1 -35.83 43.95 -61.68
N ASN A 2 -35.39 43.08 -60.76
CA ASN A 2 -36.03 41.80 -60.50
C ASN A 2 -35.82 41.48 -59.02
N ASP A 3 -36.83 41.75 -58.21
CA ASP A 3 -36.86 41.47 -56.77
C ASP A 3 -37.29 40.02 -56.56
N SER A 4 -36.32 39.14 -56.28
CA SER A 4 -36.56 37.82 -55.72
C SER A 4 -36.81 37.93 -54.22
N ASN A 5 -38.07 37.87 -53.82
CA ASN A 5 -38.50 37.61 -52.44
C ASN A 5 -37.88 36.31 -51.92
N VAL A 6 -36.86 36.41 -51.07
CA VAL A 6 -36.39 35.31 -50.23
C VAL A 6 -37.09 35.43 -48.87
N PRO A 7 -37.82 34.40 -48.40
CA PRO A 7 -38.38 34.46 -47.05
C PRO A 7 -37.23 34.35 -46.04
N VAL A 8 -37.08 35.38 -45.22
CA VAL A 8 -36.17 35.37 -44.07
C VAL A 8 -36.74 34.36 -43.06
N ALA A 9 -36.05 33.24 -42.89
CA ALA A 9 -36.37 32.27 -41.85
C ALA A 9 -36.09 32.92 -40.48
N ASP A 10 -37.16 33.15 -39.73
CA ASP A 10 -37.10 33.62 -38.34
C ASP A 10 -36.41 32.53 -37.49
N SER A 11 -35.16 32.77 -37.10
CA SER A 11 -34.43 31.87 -36.21
C SER A 11 -34.91 32.09 -34.79
N THR A 12 -35.90 31.30 -34.36
CA THR A 12 -36.29 31.25 -32.94
C THR A 12 -35.07 30.83 -32.11
N PRO A 13 -34.81 31.49 -30.95
CA PRO A 13 -33.68 31.13 -30.12
C PRO A 13 -33.91 29.73 -29.55
N VAL A 14 -32.94 28.84 -29.77
CA VAL A 14 -32.91 27.51 -29.14
C VAL A 14 -32.88 27.72 -27.62
N ASP A 15 -33.99 27.39 -26.95
CA ASP A 15 -34.13 27.47 -25.50
C ASP A 15 -33.18 26.47 -24.83
N LYS A 16 -31.98 26.97 -24.47
CA LYS A 16 -31.03 26.23 -23.66
C LYS A 16 -31.56 26.27 -22.23
N GLY A 17 -32.42 25.31 -21.90
CA GLY A 17 -33.15 25.25 -20.64
C GLY A 17 -32.30 25.60 -19.42
N LEU A 18 -32.94 26.23 -18.42
CA LEU A 18 -32.36 26.86 -17.21
C LEU A 18 -31.30 26.04 -16.44
N LEU A 19 -31.17 24.74 -16.70
CA LEU A 19 -30.25 23.82 -16.05
C LEU A 19 -28.84 23.81 -16.68
N TYR A 20 -28.64 24.34 -17.88
CA TYR A 20 -27.32 24.38 -18.53
C TYR A 20 -26.26 25.22 -17.77
N PRO A 21 -26.54 26.47 -17.32
CA PRO A 21 -25.55 27.25 -16.58
C PRO A 21 -25.20 26.63 -15.22
N PHE A 22 -26.18 26.01 -14.55
CA PHE A 22 -25.97 25.32 -13.28
C PHE A 22 -25.05 24.10 -13.45
N ARG A 23 -25.29 23.25 -14.45
CA ARG A 23 -24.44 22.07 -14.71
C ARG A 23 -22.99 22.46 -15.02
N VAL A 24 -22.76 23.54 -15.77
CA VAL A 24 -21.41 24.02 -16.08
C VAL A 24 -20.71 24.61 -14.85
N ALA A 25 -21.43 25.33 -13.99
CA ALA A 25 -20.91 25.86 -12.73
C ALA A 25 -20.54 24.74 -11.74
N VAL A 26 -21.41 23.72 -11.59
CA VAL A 26 -21.15 22.57 -10.73
C VAL A 26 -19.97 21.73 -11.25
N VAL A 27 -19.88 21.48 -12.55
CA VAL A 27 -18.75 20.71 -13.13
C VAL A 27 -17.42 21.46 -12.97
N ARG A 28 -17.40 22.79 -13.12
CA ARG A 28 -16.20 23.61 -12.87
C ARG A 28 -15.81 23.65 -11.39
N GLY A 29 -16.77 23.73 -10.47
CA GLY A 29 -16.50 23.65 -9.03
C GLY A 29 -16.03 22.26 -8.58
N LEU A 30 -16.63 21.20 -9.12
CA LEU A 30 -16.26 19.82 -8.81
C LEU A 30 -14.82 19.50 -9.25
N GLY A 31 -14.37 20.03 -10.38
CA GLY A 31 -13.00 19.85 -10.88
C GLY A 31 -11.90 20.39 -9.96
N VAL A 32 -12.20 21.40 -9.12
CA VAL A 32 -11.24 21.97 -8.16
C VAL A 32 -11.14 21.13 -6.89
N VAL A 33 -12.23 20.48 -6.50
CA VAL A 33 -12.28 19.64 -5.28
C VAL A 33 -11.82 18.21 -5.55
N LEU A 34 -11.91 17.74 -6.80
CA LEU A 34 -11.57 16.36 -7.18
C LEU A 34 -10.12 15.96 -6.84
N PRO A 35 -9.09 16.78 -7.13
CA PRO A 35 -7.71 16.44 -6.80
C PRO A 35 -7.46 16.21 -5.29
N PRO A 36 -7.81 17.13 -4.37
CA PRO A 36 -7.60 16.91 -2.94
C PRO A 36 -8.43 15.74 -2.38
N LEU A 37 -9.66 15.55 -2.87
CA LEU A 37 -10.52 14.43 -2.45
C LEU A 37 -9.92 13.09 -2.90
N LEU A 38 -9.40 13.02 -4.12
CA LEU A 38 -8.69 11.86 -4.65
C LEU A 38 -7.43 11.56 -3.84
N THR A 39 -6.64 12.55 -3.45
CA THR A 39 -5.52 12.32 -2.54
C THR A 39 -5.97 11.76 -1.18
N ILE A 40 -7.04 12.27 -0.58
CA ILE A 40 -7.56 11.75 0.69
C ILE A 40 -7.99 10.29 0.54
N VAL A 41 -8.72 9.95 -0.54
CA VAL A 41 -9.15 8.58 -0.83
C VAL A 41 -7.94 7.67 -1.04
N ILE A 42 -6.92 8.11 -1.78
CA ILE A 42 -5.68 7.36 -1.98
C ILE A 42 -4.99 7.11 -0.64
N PHE A 43 -4.89 8.12 0.24
CA PHE A 43 -4.28 7.94 1.56
C PHE A 43 -5.06 6.94 2.43
N LEU A 44 -6.39 7.02 2.46
CA LEU A 44 -7.24 6.06 3.17
C LEU A 44 -7.10 4.65 2.60
N TRP A 45 -7.01 4.53 1.27
CA TRP A 45 -6.85 3.25 0.59
C TRP A 45 -5.47 2.64 0.85
N ILE A 46 -4.41 3.46 0.82
CA ILE A 46 -3.04 3.04 1.16
C ILE A 46 -2.96 2.57 2.61
N GLY A 47 -3.54 3.33 3.55
CA GLY A 47 -3.58 2.92 4.97
C GLY A 47 -4.23 1.55 5.15
N GLY A 48 -5.42 1.35 4.58
CA GLY A 48 -6.12 0.06 4.66
C GLY A 48 -5.42 -1.08 3.93
N THR A 49 -4.72 -0.79 2.83
CA THR A 49 -3.98 -1.77 2.05
C THR A 49 -2.72 -2.20 2.79
N ILE A 50 -1.98 -1.27 3.39
CA ILE A 50 -0.82 -1.57 4.23
C ILE A 50 -1.25 -2.44 5.41
N GLU A 51 -2.35 -2.09 6.08
CA GLU A 51 -2.81 -2.86 7.23
C GLU A 51 -3.15 -4.31 6.86
N ARG A 52 -3.94 -4.52 5.79
CA ARG A 52 -4.40 -5.87 5.38
C ARG A 52 -3.34 -6.71 4.68
N TYR A 53 -2.53 -6.11 3.81
CA TYR A 53 -1.58 -6.86 2.98
C TYR A 53 -0.16 -6.89 3.54
N VAL A 54 0.18 -5.97 4.45
CA VAL A 54 1.51 -5.90 5.04
C VAL A 54 1.47 -6.23 6.52
N VAL A 55 0.68 -5.51 7.34
CA VAL A 55 0.75 -5.63 8.81
C VAL A 55 0.20 -6.95 9.33
N GLU A 56 -0.98 -7.34 8.88
CA GLU A 56 -1.63 -8.58 9.32
C GLU A 56 -0.81 -9.84 8.98
N PRO A 57 -0.42 -10.10 7.71
CA PRO A 57 0.40 -11.26 7.37
C PRO A 57 1.77 -11.23 8.05
N LEU A 58 2.35 -10.04 8.22
CA LEU A 58 3.62 -9.87 8.94
C LEU A 58 3.52 -10.28 10.41
N THR A 59 2.45 -9.86 11.08
CA THR A 59 2.23 -10.17 12.49
C THR A 59 2.11 -11.68 12.68
N HIS A 60 1.37 -12.35 11.79
CA HIS A 60 1.26 -13.81 11.81
C HIS A 60 2.60 -14.52 11.57
N LEU A 61 3.36 -14.07 10.57
CA LEU A 61 4.65 -14.68 10.23
C LEU A 61 5.64 -14.52 11.40
N THR A 62 5.73 -13.31 11.97
CA THR A 62 6.62 -13.02 13.10
C THR A 62 6.23 -13.84 14.33
N ARG A 63 4.94 -13.91 14.68
CA ARG A 63 4.44 -14.74 15.78
C ARG A 63 4.85 -16.20 15.61
N ASN A 64 4.69 -16.74 14.41
CA ASN A 64 5.02 -18.14 14.12
C ASN A 64 6.53 -18.39 14.20
N VAL A 65 7.35 -17.50 13.64
CA VAL A 65 8.82 -17.63 13.70
C VAL A 65 9.32 -17.48 15.13
N LEU A 66 8.77 -16.55 15.91
CA LEU A 66 9.20 -16.35 17.30
C LEU A 66 8.82 -17.52 18.19
N VAL A 67 7.60 -18.06 18.02
CA VAL A 67 7.18 -19.30 18.70
C VAL A 67 8.10 -20.44 18.27
N TRP A 68 8.39 -20.62 16.99
CA TRP A 68 9.29 -21.68 16.55
C TRP A 68 10.72 -21.54 17.10
N ALA A 69 11.25 -20.31 17.17
CA ALA A 69 12.60 -20.03 17.64
C ALA A 69 12.76 -20.12 19.15
N MET A 70 11.72 -19.80 19.93
CA MET A 70 11.79 -19.74 21.40
C MET A 70 11.02 -20.85 22.11
N ALA A 71 10.08 -21.54 21.47
CA ALA A 71 9.23 -22.50 22.16
C ALA A 71 9.99 -23.78 22.51
N ASP A 72 10.42 -23.86 23.77
CA ASP A 72 10.85 -25.10 24.38
C ASP A 72 9.63 -25.83 24.95
N ILE A 73 9.01 -26.67 24.11
CA ILE A 73 7.88 -27.53 24.47
C ILE A 73 8.38 -28.97 24.59
N ARG A 74 8.28 -29.53 25.79
CA ARG A 74 8.69 -30.91 26.07
C ARG A 74 7.45 -31.80 26.11
N ARG A 75 7.38 -32.83 25.25
CA ARG A 75 6.30 -33.83 25.30
C ARG A 75 6.59 -34.87 26.37
N ALA A 76 5.55 -35.37 27.04
CA ALA A 76 5.70 -36.36 28.11
C ALA A 76 6.39 -37.66 27.64
N SER A 77 6.16 -38.09 26.39
CA SER A 77 6.83 -39.24 25.78
C SER A 77 8.35 -39.08 25.65
N GLY A 78 8.87 -37.85 25.64
CA GLY A 78 10.30 -37.56 25.60
C GLY A 78 10.96 -37.44 26.98
N LEU A 79 10.21 -37.60 28.08
CA LEU A 79 10.72 -37.53 29.45
C LEU A 79 11.05 -38.94 29.98
N PRO A 80 12.08 -39.07 30.84
CA PRO A 80 12.32 -40.33 31.53
C PRO A 80 11.10 -40.72 32.37
N ALA A 81 10.84 -42.03 32.46
CA ALA A 81 9.58 -42.59 32.95
C ALA A 81 9.23 -42.18 34.40
N ASP A 82 10.23 -41.87 35.21
CA ASP A 82 10.09 -41.40 36.59
C ASP A 82 9.55 -39.96 36.70
N LEU A 83 9.64 -39.18 35.61
CA LEU A 83 9.13 -37.82 35.53
C LEU A 83 7.76 -37.74 34.83
N GLN A 84 7.36 -38.79 34.12
CA GLN A 84 6.08 -38.83 33.42
C GLN A 84 4.91 -38.76 34.42
N GLY A 85 3.90 -37.95 34.08
CA GLY A 85 2.71 -37.76 34.91
C GLY A 85 2.86 -36.78 36.08
N LYS A 86 4.06 -36.26 36.37
CA LYS A 86 4.26 -35.22 37.40
C LYS A 86 3.72 -33.87 36.91
N VAL A 87 3.08 -33.10 37.78
CA VAL A 87 2.55 -31.76 37.41
C VAL A 87 3.68 -30.76 37.15
N ARG A 88 4.78 -30.88 37.89
CA ARG A 88 5.99 -30.07 37.71
C ARG A 88 7.20 -30.99 37.56
N VAL A 89 8.05 -30.67 36.61
CA VAL A 89 9.31 -31.39 36.34
C VAL A 89 10.42 -30.36 36.21
N THR A 90 11.61 -30.68 36.71
CA THR A 90 12.79 -29.82 36.51
C THR A 90 13.74 -30.57 35.59
N ILE A 91 14.10 -29.94 34.48
CA ILE A 91 14.95 -30.50 33.43
C ILE A 91 15.98 -29.43 33.11
N ASP A 92 17.27 -29.77 33.17
CA ASP A 92 18.37 -28.85 32.85
C ASP A 92 18.29 -27.53 33.63
N GLY A 93 17.88 -27.57 34.91
CA GLY A 93 17.71 -26.39 35.76
C GLY A 93 16.46 -25.54 35.48
N THR A 94 15.70 -25.86 34.42
CA THR A 94 14.45 -25.18 34.09
C THR A 94 13.26 -25.96 34.65
N ARG A 95 12.37 -25.26 35.35
CA ARG A 95 11.12 -25.85 35.84
C ARG A 95 10.07 -25.78 34.74
N TYR A 96 9.46 -26.92 34.44
CA TYR A 96 8.35 -27.04 33.50
C TYR A 96 7.10 -27.49 34.24
N ARG A 97 5.96 -27.03 33.74
CA ARG A 97 4.64 -27.37 34.22
C ARG A 97 3.84 -28.03 33.11
N ARG A 98 3.08 -29.06 33.47
CA ARG A 98 2.14 -29.71 32.56
C ARG A 98 0.96 -28.78 32.27
N VAL A 99 0.58 -28.63 31.00
CA VAL A 99 -0.39 -27.60 30.57
C VAL A 99 -1.84 -27.97 30.88
N ASP A 100 -2.18 -29.24 30.79
CA ASP A 100 -3.46 -29.82 31.18
C ASP A 100 -3.67 -29.86 32.71
N ALA A 101 -2.60 -29.61 33.48
CA ALA A 101 -2.72 -29.54 34.93
C ALA A 101 -3.41 -28.23 35.32
N PRO A 102 -4.46 -28.30 36.15
CA PRO A 102 -5.15 -27.11 36.59
C PRO A 102 -4.26 -26.12 37.35
N PRO A 103 -4.64 -24.84 37.35
CA PRO A 103 -3.98 -23.83 38.17
C PRO A 103 -3.98 -24.25 39.64
N THR A 104 -2.85 -24.14 40.31
CA THR A 104 -2.70 -24.61 41.70
C THR A 104 -3.63 -23.84 42.64
N SER A 105 -3.94 -22.58 42.32
CA SER A 105 -4.88 -21.75 43.07
C SER A 105 -6.36 -22.14 42.89
N SER A 106 -6.68 -23.00 41.93
CA SER A 106 -8.06 -23.45 41.67
C SER A 106 -8.35 -24.85 42.23
N LEU A 107 -7.34 -25.56 42.71
CA LEU A 107 -7.49 -26.93 43.20
C LEU A 107 -7.97 -26.93 44.65
N VAL A 108 -9.12 -27.56 44.89
CA VAL A 108 -9.58 -27.86 46.24
C VAL A 108 -9.37 -29.36 46.49
N VAL A 109 -8.62 -29.68 47.55
CA VAL A 109 -8.40 -31.07 47.97
C VAL A 109 -9.33 -31.37 49.13
N ILE A 110 -10.23 -32.33 48.94
CA ILE A 110 -11.20 -32.77 49.94
C ILE A 110 -11.02 -34.27 50.10
N ASP A 111 -10.75 -34.74 51.32
CA ASP A 111 -10.57 -36.16 51.62
C ASP A 111 -9.52 -36.86 50.73
N GLY A 112 -8.45 -36.14 50.37
CA GLY A 112 -7.38 -36.64 49.48
C GLY A 112 -7.78 -36.70 48.00
N VAL A 113 -8.98 -36.28 47.63
CA VAL A 113 -9.46 -36.19 46.24
C VAL A 113 -9.33 -34.74 45.76
N THR A 114 -8.74 -34.55 44.57
CA THR A 114 -8.56 -33.23 43.96
C THR A 114 -9.77 -32.84 43.11
N TYR A 115 -10.29 -31.64 43.33
CA TYR A 115 -11.46 -31.09 42.67
C TYR A 115 -11.12 -29.84 41.85
N LEU A 116 -11.78 -29.72 40.71
CA LEU A 116 -11.65 -28.63 39.73
C LEU A 116 -12.90 -27.76 39.75
N PRO A 117 -12.81 -26.42 39.74
CA PRO A 117 -13.97 -25.56 39.63
C PRO A 117 -14.60 -25.70 38.25
N GLU A 118 -15.93 -25.71 38.21
CA GLU A 118 -16.71 -25.82 36.97
C GLU A 118 -16.63 -24.47 36.22
N PRO A 119 -16.28 -24.46 34.92
CA PRO A 119 -16.20 -23.22 34.15
C PRO A 119 -17.58 -22.54 34.08
N SER A 120 -17.61 -21.22 34.25
CA SER A 120 -18.82 -20.39 34.31
C SER A 120 -19.74 -20.50 33.08
N GLN A 121 -19.23 -20.91 31.91
CA GLN A 121 -20.01 -21.13 30.70
C GLN A 121 -20.43 -22.60 30.52
N ARG A 122 -21.61 -22.95 31.05
CA ARG A 122 -22.22 -24.28 30.87
C ARG A 122 -23.02 -24.35 29.55
N ARG A 123 -22.73 -25.36 28.71
CA ARG A 123 -23.64 -25.74 27.62
C ARG A 123 -24.89 -26.40 28.23
N PRO A 124 -26.11 -25.88 28.00
CA PRO A 124 -27.32 -26.47 28.56
C PRO A 124 -27.52 -27.89 28.02
N GLY A 125 -27.69 -28.88 28.91
CA GLY A 125 -28.01 -30.26 28.56
C GLY A 125 -26.98 -31.34 28.91
N MET A 126 -25.78 -30.99 29.39
CA MET A 126 -24.79 -32.00 29.80
C MET A 126 -25.00 -32.42 31.26
N ALA A 127 -25.52 -33.64 31.48
CA ALA A 127 -25.63 -34.25 32.80
C ALA A 127 -24.25 -34.74 33.25
N VAL A 128 -23.75 -34.17 34.35
CA VAL A 128 -22.44 -34.52 34.93
C VAL A 128 -22.66 -35.06 36.35
N LYS A 129 -22.22 -36.30 36.59
CA LYS A 129 -22.02 -36.90 37.93
C LYS A 129 -20.68 -36.43 38.53
N PRO A 130 -20.41 -36.80 39.79
CA PRO A 130 -20.81 -36.11 41.01
C PRO A 130 -20.01 -34.81 41.21
N THR A 131 -20.68 -33.77 41.69
CA THR A 131 -20.13 -32.41 41.79
C THR A 131 -20.30 -31.94 43.24
N VAL A 132 -19.25 -31.38 43.84
CA VAL A 132 -19.24 -30.85 45.21
C VAL A 132 -19.35 -29.34 45.14
N VAL A 133 -20.28 -28.72 45.87
CA VAL A 133 -20.45 -27.26 45.86
C VAL A 133 -19.83 -26.68 47.15
N ILE A 134 -18.91 -25.72 47.01
CA ILE A 134 -18.26 -25.01 48.12
C ILE A 134 -18.32 -23.51 47.83
N ASP A 135 -18.82 -22.72 48.77
CA ASP A 135 -18.94 -21.26 48.65
C ASP A 135 -19.67 -20.79 47.39
N GLY A 136 -20.68 -21.55 46.96
CA GLY A 136 -21.46 -21.28 45.74
C GLY A 136 -20.74 -21.64 44.44
N VAL A 137 -19.51 -22.15 44.51
CA VAL A 137 -18.73 -22.64 43.36
C VAL A 137 -18.90 -24.15 43.28
N THR A 138 -19.26 -24.62 42.09
CA THR A 138 -19.49 -26.04 41.82
C THR A 138 -18.18 -26.68 41.36
N TYR A 139 -17.75 -27.77 41.99
CA TYR A 139 -16.48 -28.44 41.73
C TYR A 139 -16.65 -29.88 41.25
N ARG A 140 -15.93 -30.26 40.21
CA ARG A 140 -15.94 -31.62 39.65
C ARG A 140 -14.70 -32.41 40.05
N ARG A 141 -14.88 -33.69 40.34
CA ARG A 141 -13.77 -34.63 40.58
C ARG A 141 -12.85 -34.67 39.35
N GLN A 142 -11.56 -34.43 39.56
CA GLN A 142 -10.56 -34.57 38.50
C GLN A 142 -10.50 -36.04 38.07
N GLN A 143 -10.81 -36.30 36.79
CA GLN A 143 -10.68 -37.65 36.21
C GLN A 143 -9.19 -38.04 36.17
N ASP A 144 -8.89 -39.32 36.45
CA ASP A 144 -7.55 -39.87 36.65
C ASP A 144 -6.53 -39.32 35.60
N PRO A 145 -5.47 -38.61 36.04
CA PRO A 145 -4.41 -38.10 35.17
C PRO A 145 -3.74 -39.15 34.28
N ARG A 146 -3.88 -40.44 34.61
CA ARG A 146 -3.32 -41.55 33.84
C ARG A 146 -4.12 -41.89 32.58
N ARG A 147 -5.34 -41.40 32.43
CA ARG A 147 -6.23 -41.75 31.30
C ARG A 147 -6.23 -40.75 30.14
N SER A 148 -5.66 -39.57 30.34
CA SER A 148 -5.37 -38.67 29.21
C SER A 148 -4.13 -39.19 28.51
N ASP A 149 -4.29 -39.65 27.27
CA ASP A 149 -3.24 -40.21 26.41
C ASP A 149 -1.88 -39.54 26.69
N SER A 150 -0.95 -40.29 27.28
CA SER A 150 0.36 -39.80 27.71
C SER A 150 1.10 -39.09 26.57
N GLU A 151 0.84 -39.48 25.32
CA GLU A 151 1.40 -38.85 24.12
C GLU A 151 0.95 -37.39 23.91
N SER A 152 -0.22 -36.99 24.42
CA SER A 152 -0.78 -35.64 24.30
C SER A 152 -0.38 -34.71 25.44
N GLN A 153 0.25 -35.22 26.51
CA GLN A 153 0.69 -34.41 27.64
C GLN A 153 1.93 -33.60 27.26
N ALA A 154 1.80 -32.28 27.31
CA ALA A 154 2.87 -31.35 26.98
C ALA A 154 3.23 -30.48 28.19
N TYR A 155 4.53 -30.20 28.31
CA TYR A 155 5.12 -29.39 29.35
C TYR A 155 5.63 -28.07 28.76
N VAL A 156 5.38 -26.99 29.50
CA VAL A 156 5.80 -25.62 29.17
C VAL A 156 6.61 -25.07 30.35
N PRO A 157 7.65 -24.25 30.14
CA PRO A 157 8.39 -23.64 31.23
C PRO A 157 7.47 -22.88 32.19
N GLU A 158 7.71 -23.02 33.49
CA GLU A 158 6.84 -22.51 34.54
C GLU A 158 6.70 -20.99 34.48
N HIS A 159 7.79 -20.27 34.16
CA HIS A 159 7.76 -18.82 33.99
C HIS A 159 6.85 -18.37 32.83
N VAL A 160 6.76 -19.15 31.74
CA VAL A 160 5.87 -18.87 30.61
C VAL A 160 4.42 -19.08 31.03
N TYR A 161 4.14 -20.21 31.68
CA TYR A 161 2.80 -20.55 32.15
C TYR A 161 2.29 -19.51 33.17
N ASP A 162 3.10 -19.16 34.17
CA ASP A 162 2.75 -18.23 35.23
C ASP A 162 2.55 -16.81 34.69
N TYR A 163 3.34 -16.38 33.71
CA TYR A 163 3.15 -15.08 33.05
C TYR A 163 1.80 -15.00 32.33
N VAL A 164 1.46 -16.02 31.53
CA VAL A 164 0.17 -16.07 30.82
C VAL A 164 -0.98 -16.16 31.82
N PHE A 165 -0.83 -17.00 32.85
CA PHE A 165 -1.82 -17.15 33.90
C PHE A 165 -2.08 -15.84 34.66
N GLY A 166 -1.04 -15.10 34.99
CA GLY A 166 -1.15 -13.80 35.67
C GLY A 166 -1.89 -12.74 34.86
N GLN A 167 -1.86 -12.83 33.52
CA GLN A 167 -2.50 -11.86 32.63
C GLN A 167 -3.94 -12.25 32.22
N LEU A 168 -4.22 -13.55 32.03
CA LEU A 168 -5.53 -14.04 31.57
C LEU A 168 -6.44 -14.58 32.67
N GLY A 169 -5.87 -14.96 33.82
CA GLY A 169 -6.60 -15.65 34.88
C GLY A 169 -6.94 -17.11 34.55
N PRO A 170 -7.60 -17.81 35.49
CA PRO A 170 -7.82 -19.25 35.42
C PRO A 170 -8.85 -19.69 34.37
N GLU A 171 -9.83 -18.85 34.04
CA GLU A 171 -10.92 -19.25 33.12
C GLU A 171 -10.52 -19.22 31.64
N GLN A 172 -9.58 -18.35 31.27
CA GLN A 172 -9.17 -18.12 29.88
C GLN A 172 -7.86 -18.83 29.53
N MET A 173 -7.40 -19.74 30.39
CA MET A 173 -6.16 -20.46 30.16
C MET A 173 -6.29 -21.41 28.96
N PRO A 174 -5.36 -21.32 27.99
CA PRO A 174 -5.35 -22.23 26.86
C PRO A 174 -5.05 -23.67 27.27
N ARG A 175 -5.60 -24.64 26.53
CA ARG A 175 -5.51 -26.06 26.88
C ARG A 175 -4.30 -26.77 26.28
N THR A 176 -3.65 -26.15 25.31
CA THR A 176 -2.50 -26.73 24.61
C THR A 176 -1.22 -25.93 24.85
N ALA A 177 -0.08 -26.63 24.92
CA ALA A 177 1.22 -25.98 25.12
C ALA A 177 1.55 -24.95 24.05
N VAL A 178 1.14 -25.21 22.81
CA VAL A 178 1.31 -24.30 21.68
C VAL A 178 0.50 -23.02 21.90
N GLU A 179 -0.76 -23.13 22.32
CA GLU A 179 -1.58 -21.94 22.59
C GLU A 179 -1.07 -21.12 23.78
N VAL A 180 -0.55 -21.77 24.83
CA VAL A 180 0.08 -21.06 25.95
C VAL A 180 1.27 -20.22 25.47
N TYR A 181 2.16 -20.80 24.66
CA TYR A 181 3.28 -20.06 24.06
C TYR A 181 2.84 -18.96 23.10
N GLN A 182 1.84 -19.24 22.28
CA GLN A 182 1.25 -18.25 21.39
C GLN A 182 0.75 -17.03 22.18
N ARG A 183 0.07 -17.28 23.31
CA ARG A 183 -0.46 -16.22 24.15
C ARG A 183 0.62 -15.48 24.91
N TYR A 184 1.66 -16.19 25.36
CA TYR A 184 2.85 -15.58 25.94
C TYR A 184 3.54 -14.64 24.95
N VAL A 185 3.70 -15.07 23.70
CA VAL A 185 4.29 -14.26 22.62
C VAL A 185 3.42 -13.03 22.31
N GLU A 186 2.11 -13.19 22.28
CA GLU A 186 1.19 -12.05 22.13
C GLU A 186 1.32 -11.02 23.24
N LEU A 187 1.33 -11.48 24.49
CA LEU A 187 1.37 -10.57 25.63
C LEU A 187 2.75 -9.93 25.85
N ASN A 188 3.83 -10.63 25.51
CA ASN A 188 5.19 -10.15 25.75
C ASN A 188 5.82 -9.44 24.53
N TYR A 189 5.50 -9.88 23.30
CA TYR A 189 6.22 -9.47 22.09
C TYR A 189 5.36 -8.81 21.01
N LEU A 190 4.02 -8.96 20.99
CA LEU A 190 3.16 -8.20 20.06
C LEU A 190 2.98 -6.73 20.47
N ARG A 191 4.06 -6.03 20.89
CA ARG A 191 4.08 -4.57 20.81
C ARG A 191 4.34 -4.20 19.34
N PRO A 192 3.38 -3.57 18.64
CA PRO A 192 3.50 -3.27 17.21
C PRO A 192 4.81 -2.57 16.84
N TYR A 193 5.34 -1.75 17.74
CA TYR A 193 6.58 -1.00 17.55
C TYR A 193 7.83 -1.87 17.34
N LEU A 194 8.01 -2.96 18.11
CA LEU A 194 9.20 -3.81 17.98
C LEU A 194 9.17 -4.62 16.68
N VAL A 195 7.98 -5.07 16.27
CA VAL A 195 7.79 -5.80 15.00
C VAL A 195 8.16 -4.92 13.82
N ILE A 196 7.69 -3.67 13.81
CA ILE A 196 8.02 -2.70 12.77
C ILE A 196 9.54 -2.41 12.76
N LEU A 197 10.16 -2.23 13.92
CA LEU A 197 11.57 -1.85 14.02
C LEU A 197 12.53 -2.87 13.40
N PHE A 198 12.30 -4.17 13.59
CA PHE A 198 13.19 -5.21 13.06
C PHE A 198 12.79 -5.69 11.66
N PHE A 199 11.49 -5.75 11.36
CA PHE A 199 11.03 -6.27 10.08
C PHE A 199 11.14 -5.25 8.95
N THR A 200 10.80 -3.98 9.18
CA THR A 200 10.91 -2.93 8.15
C THR A 200 12.30 -2.87 7.50
N PRO A 201 13.42 -2.82 8.26
CA PRO A 201 14.74 -2.82 7.63
C PRO A 201 15.05 -4.12 6.90
N LEU A 202 14.69 -5.29 7.45
CA LEU A 202 14.89 -6.58 6.78
C LEU A 202 14.12 -6.65 5.45
N PHE A 203 12.86 -6.22 5.45
CA PHE A 203 12.02 -6.19 4.27
C PHE A 203 12.59 -5.24 3.21
N VAL A 204 13.03 -4.04 3.60
CA VAL A 204 13.68 -3.08 2.70
C VAL A 204 14.97 -3.66 2.12
N ILE A 205 15.78 -4.36 2.92
CA ILE A 205 16.99 -5.04 2.44
C ILE A 205 16.64 -6.11 1.41
N VAL A 206 15.63 -6.94 1.67
CA VAL A 206 15.18 -7.97 0.72
C VAL A 206 14.66 -7.32 -0.57
N LEU A 207 13.85 -6.27 -0.48
CA LEU A 207 13.34 -5.54 -1.64
C LEU A 207 14.48 -4.90 -2.45
N TYR A 208 15.46 -4.31 -1.77
CA TYR A 208 16.65 -3.75 -2.38
C TYR A 208 17.47 -4.82 -3.10
N LEU A 209 17.70 -5.97 -2.46
CA LEU A 209 18.42 -7.10 -3.06
C LEU A 209 17.66 -7.67 -4.25
N LEU A 210 16.34 -7.79 -4.15
CA LEU A 210 15.49 -8.27 -5.24
C LEU A 210 15.50 -7.30 -6.42
N GLY A 211 15.40 -5.99 -6.15
CA GLY A 211 15.54 -4.94 -7.14
C GLY A 211 16.92 -4.94 -7.79
N LYS A 212 17.99 -5.11 -7.01
CA LYS A 212 19.37 -5.22 -7.52
C LYS A 212 19.57 -6.47 -8.37
N PHE A 213 18.96 -7.59 -7.98
CA PHE A 213 19.01 -8.84 -8.73
C PHE A 213 18.24 -8.73 -10.05
N MET A 214 17.05 -8.14 -10.02
CA MET A 214 16.27 -7.84 -11.21
C MET A 214 17.01 -6.87 -12.13
N ALA A 215 17.57 -5.78 -11.60
CA ALA A 215 18.38 -4.84 -12.37
C ALA A 215 19.64 -5.50 -12.96
N ALA A 216 20.29 -6.43 -12.25
CA ALA A 216 21.46 -7.15 -12.77
C ALA A 216 21.11 -8.16 -13.89
N ARG A 217 19.93 -8.77 -13.84
CA ARG A 217 19.48 -9.74 -14.85
C ARG A 217 18.81 -9.06 -16.04
N ILE A 218 17.93 -8.10 -15.79
CA ILE A 218 17.25 -7.29 -16.80
C ILE A 218 18.26 -6.33 -17.45
N GLY A 219 19.21 -5.75 -16.71
CA GLY A 219 20.19 -4.81 -17.26
C GLY A 219 21.03 -5.41 -18.38
N ARG A 220 21.45 -6.68 -18.28
CA ARG A 220 22.18 -7.37 -19.36
C ARG A 220 21.31 -7.62 -20.60
N VAL A 221 20.04 -7.98 -20.41
CA VAL A 221 19.09 -8.22 -21.50
C VAL A 221 18.66 -6.91 -22.16
N ALA A 222 18.38 -5.87 -21.36
CA ALA A 222 18.02 -4.53 -21.79
C ALA A 222 19.17 -3.86 -22.54
N TRP A 223 20.42 -4.03 -22.11
CA TRP A 223 21.58 -3.53 -22.83
C TRP A 223 21.73 -4.17 -24.22
N GLY A 224 21.59 -5.50 -24.32
CA GLY A 224 21.60 -6.21 -25.61
C GLY A 224 20.43 -5.82 -26.53
N MET A 225 19.23 -5.62 -25.96
CA MET A 225 18.07 -5.12 -26.71
C MET A 225 18.26 -3.66 -27.16
N PHE A 226 18.87 -2.82 -26.32
CA PHE A 226 19.16 -1.42 -26.64
C PHE A 226 20.20 -1.28 -27.75
N GLU A 227 21.28 -2.07 -27.71
CA GLU A 227 22.25 -2.13 -28.81
C GLU A 227 21.61 -2.63 -30.11
N GLY A 228 20.74 -3.64 -30.03
CA GLY A 228 19.98 -4.14 -31.18
C GLY A 228 18.95 -3.14 -31.73
N ALA A 229 18.32 -2.36 -30.85
CA ALA A 229 17.37 -1.31 -31.21
C ALA A 229 18.07 -0.12 -31.86
N ILE A 230 19.17 0.38 -31.27
CA ILE A 230 19.98 1.47 -31.86
C ILE A 230 20.46 1.13 -33.26
N ARG A 231 20.90 -0.11 -33.50
CA ARG A 231 21.34 -0.56 -34.84
C ARG A 231 20.19 -0.67 -35.84
N ARG A 232 18.94 -0.68 -35.39
CA ARG A 232 17.72 -0.80 -36.21
C ARG A 232 16.93 0.50 -36.35
N VAL A 233 17.45 1.63 -35.90
CA VAL A 233 16.80 2.94 -36.11
C VAL A 233 17.48 3.72 -37.25
N PRO A 234 17.14 3.46 -38.52
CA PRO A 234 17.29 4.41 -39.62
C PRO A 234 16.02 5.29 -39.72
N LEU A 235 15.52 5.84 -38.61
CA LEU A 235 14.22 6.53 -38.56
C LEU A 235 14.20 7.84 -37.75
N VAL A 236 15.34 8.31 -37.21
CA VAL A 236 15.38 9.63 -36.55
C VAL A 236 15.24 10.76 -37.58
N SER A 237 15.70 10.60 -38.82
CA SER A 237 15.61 11.65 -39.85
C SER A 237 14.20 11.85 -40.43
N THR A 238 13.37 10.80 -40.50
CA THR A 238 12.09 10.86 -41.25
C THR A 238 10.94 11.45 -40.44
N VAL A 239 10.97 11.35 -39.11
CA VAL A 239 9.89 11.82 -38.22
C VAL A 239 10.25 13.10 -37.44
N TYR A 240 11.53 13.29 -37.08
CA TYR A 240 11.93 14.54 -36.40
C TYR A 240 11.98 15.73 -37.35
N SER A 241 12.27 15.54 -38.65
CA SER A 241 12.37 16.66 -39.59
C SER A 241 11.04 17.42 -39.79
N PRO A 242 9.88 16.76 -39.98
CA PRO A 242 8.60 17.46 -40.14
C PRO A 242 8.10 18.10 -38.83
N VAL A 243 8.27 17.41 -37.69
CA VAL A 243 7.83 17.93 -36.39
C VAL A 243 8.70 19.11 -35.95
N LYS A 244 10.01 19.07 -36.23
CA LYS A 244 10.90 20.21 -36.01
C LYS A 244 10.53 21.38 -36.90
N GLN A 245 10.21 21.17 -38.19
CA GLN A 245 9.77 22.25 -39.09
C GLN A 245 8.47 22.90 -38.61
N VAL A 246 7.46 22.11 -38.20
CA VAL A 246 6.20 22.64 -37.69
C VAL A 246 6.41 23.35 -36.35
N SER A 247 7.26 22.83 -35.47
CA SER A 247 7.57 23.49 -34.20
C SER A 247 8.41 24.75 -34.39
N GLU A 248 9.37 24.79 -35.31
CA GLU A 248 10.10 26.02 -35.67
C GLU A 248 9.17 27.04 -36.32
N PHE A 249 8.21 26.61 -37.13
CA PHE A 249 7.20 27.50 -37.72
C PHE A 249 6.29 28.11 -36.64
N LEU A 250 5.77 27.28 -35.72
CA LEU A 250 4.90 27.73 -34.62
C LEU A 250 5.64 28.49 -33.51
N LEU A 251 6.93 28.23 -33.31
CA LEU A 251 7.75 28.95 -32.33
C LEU A 251 8.34 30.25 -32.90
N ASN A 252 8.56 30.33 -34.22
CA ASN A 252 8.96 31.57 -34.91
C ASN A 252 7.78 32.48 -35.28
N ASP A 253 6.54 32.14 -34.95
CA ASP A 253 5.36 33.03 -35.07
C ASP A 253 5.38 34.23 -34.10
N ARG A 254 6.54 34.54 -33.49
CA ARG A 254 6.77 35.75 -32.71
C ARG A 254 7.88 36.60 -33.32
N ASP A 255 7.69 37.00 -34.58
CA ASP A 255 7.94 38.37 -35.06
C ASP A 255 7.56 38.52 -36.55
N ILE A 256 6.36 38.09 -36.95
CA ILE A 256 5.71 38.71 -38.13
C ILE A 256 5.25 40.10 -37.66
N ARG A 257 6.21 41.01 -37.54
CA ARG A 257 5.99 42.42 -37.28
C ARG A 257 5.29 42.97 -38.51
N ALA A 258 3.95 42.93 -38.48
CA ALA A 258 3.00 43.51 -39.43
C ALA A 258 3.64 44.02 -40.73
N SER A 259 3.64 43.18 -41.76
CA SER A 259 4.12 43.52 -43.09
C SER A 259 3.34 44.72 -43.64
N ARG A 260 3.93 45.92 -43.50
CA ARG A 260 3.36 47.19 -43.96
C ARG A 260 3.39 47.19 -45.49
N VAL A 261 2.24 47.41 -46.11
CA VAL A 261 2.12 47.55 -47.58
C VAL A 261 2.32 49.01 -47.94
N VAL A 262 3.17 49.29 -48.93
CA VAL A 262 3.46 50.63 -49.44
C VAL A 262 3.24 50.66 -50.96
N ALA A 263 2.79 51.80 -51.49
CA ALA A 263 2.74 52.03 -52.92
C ALA A 263 4.02 52.74 -53.35
N VAL A 264 4.76 52.17 -54.30
CA VAL A 264 6.03 52.69 -54.80
C VAL A 264 5.93 52.96 -56.30
N GLU A 265 6.43 54.11 -56.75
CA GLU A 265 6.53 54.38 -58.18
C GLU A 265 7.66 53.57 -58.80
N TRP A 266 7.31 52.57 -59.60
CA TRP A 266 8.24 51.69 -60.30
C TRP A 266 7.56 51.11 -61.55
N PRO A 267 8.27 50.87 -62.67
CA PRO A 267 9.67 51.17 -62.97
C PRO A 267 9.94 52.60 -63.45
N ARG A 268 8.90 53.42 -63.70
CA ARG A 268 9.03 54.83 -64.13
C ARG A 268 7.94 55.69 -63.50
N LYS A 269 8.21 57.00 -63.39
CA LYS A 269 7.30 57.99 -62.79
C LYS A 269 5.89 57.92 -63.39
N GLY A 270 4.86 57.96 -62.53
CA GLY A 270 3.45 57.86 -62.91
C GLY A 270 2.86 56.45 -62.91
N MET A 271 3.66 55.39 -62.70
CA MET A 271 3.16 54.01 -62.53
C MET A 271 3.42 53.52 -61.11
N TRP A 272 2.36 53.11 -60.41
CA TRP A 272 2.40 52.72 -59.01
C TRP A 272 2.28 51.21 -58.88
N ALA A 273 3.21 50.60 -58.14
CA ALA A 273 3.18 49.19 -57.79
C ALA A 273 3.01 49.03 -56.26
N LEU A 274 2.32 47.98 -55.85
CA LEU A 274 2.23 47.62 -54.43
C LEU A 274 3.48 46.84 -54.04
N GLY A 275 4.10 47.26 -52.94
CA GLY A 275 5.27 46.62 -52.37
C GLY A 275 5.06 46.26 -50.91
N LEU A 276 5.64 45.15 -50.49
CA LEU A 276 5.64 44.69 -49.11
C LEU A 276 6.95 45.11 -48.42
N VAL A 277 6.86 45.81 -47.30
CA VAL A 277 8.05 46.15 -46.50
C VAL A 277 8.57 44.87 -45.85
N THR A 278 9.79 44.47 -46.22
CA THR A 278 10.44 43.24 -45.72
C THR A 278 11.38 43.48 -44.54
N GLY A 279 11.74 44.75 -44.27
CA GLY A 279 12.56 45.12 -43.12
C GLY A 279 13.24 46.49 -43.30
N GLU A 280 14.02 46.87 -42.30
CA GLU A 280 14.96 47.99 -42.39
C GLU A 280 16.07 47.65 -43.42
N SER A 281 16.59 48.66 -44.12
CA SER A 281 17.62 48.42 -45.14
C SER A 281 18.96 48.03 -44.52
N MET A 282 19.88 47.52 -45.36
CA MET A 282 21.25 47.24 -44.91
C MET A 282 21.93 48.56 -44.52
N ALA A 283 22.65 48.54 -43.39
CA ALA A 283 23.28 49.73 -42.79
C ALA A 283 24.15 50.54 -43.77
N ASP A 284 24.77 49.88 -44.74
CA ASP A 284 25.62 50.51 -45.76
C ASP A 284 24.81 51.42 -46.72
N ILE A 285 23.57 51.05 -47.04
CA ILE A 285 22.70 51.83 -47.92
C ILE A 285 22.10 53.01 -47.16
N GLU A 286 21.76 52.82 -45.88
CA GLU A 286 21.31 53.90 -45.00
C GLU A 286 22.40 54.96 -44.79
N ALA A 287 23.64 54.52 -44.57
CA ALA A 287 24.79 55.42 -44.46
C ALA A 287 25.06 56.20 -45.75
N ALA A 288 24.85 55.57 -46.93
CA ALA A 288 25.02 56.23 -48.22
C ALA A 288 23.88 57.20 -48.57
N ALA A 289 22.64 56.87 -48.21
CA ALA A 289 21.46 57.71 -48.44
C ALA A 289 21.33 58.84 -47.41
N ASN A 290 21.95 58.69 -46.24
CA ASN A 290 21.91 59.61 -45.10
C ASN A 290 20.48 59.94 -44.62
N GLU A 291 19.54 59.03 -44.90
CA GLU A 291 18.12 59.09 -44.53
C GLU A 291 17.63 57.66 -44.25
N PRO A 292 16.62 57.48 -43.38
CA PRO A 292 16.10 56.15 -43.05
C PRO A 292 15.48 55.49 -44.29
N VAL A 293 16.03 54.35 -44.69
CA VAL A 293 15.63 53.59 -45.89
C VAL A 293 15.00 52.25 -45.52
N LEU A 294 13.99 51.84 -46.29
CA LEU A 294 13.26 50.59 -46.10
C LEU A 294 13.47 49.65 -47.28
N SER A 295 13.61 48.35 -46.99
CA SER A 295 13.64 47.32 -48.01
C SER A 295 12.21 46.94 -48.39
N VAL A 296 11.88 47.06 -49.68
CA VAL A 296 10.54 46.78 -50.22
C VAL A 296 10.63 45.72 -51.30
N LEU A 297 9.82 44.67 -51.18
CA LEU A 297 9.64 43.66 -52.22
C LEU A 297 8.45 44.06 -53.11
N ILE A 298 8.71 44.27 -54.39
CA ILE A 298 7.70 44.63 -55.39
C ILE A 298 7.14 43.34 -56.00
N CYS A 299 5.81 43.20 -56.05
CA CYS A 299 5.11 42.08 -56.67
C CYS A 299 4.67 42.38 -58.11
#